data_AF-T0ZFI6-F1
#
_entry.id   AF-T0ZFI6-F1
#
_cell.length_a   1.000
_cell.length_b   1.000
_cell.length_c   1.000
_cell.angle_alpha   90.00
_cell.angle_beta   90.00
_cell.angle_gamma   90.00
#
_symmetry.space_group_name_H-M   'P 1'
#
loop_
_entity.id
_entity.type
_entity.pdbx_description
1 polymer ?
#
loop_
_entity_poly.entity_id
_entity_poly.type
_entity_poly.pdbx_seq_one_letter_code
_entity_poly.pdbx_strand_id
1 'polypeptide(L)'
;EAGRLAREILAGLPAGPRAEVLLLPAFTALETVHGVIATDGRVSLGAQNCHWEAAGAFTGEISTAMLAPLCQYVLVGHSERRQLFGETDELVRRKLEAVRGGWD
;
A
#
# COMPACT_ATOMS: atom_id res chain seq x y z
N GLU A 1 -5.60 15.08 -7.50
CA GLU A 1 -4.25 15.46 -7.01
C GLU A 1 -3.24 14.32 -7.09
N ALA A 2 -3.48 13.19 -6.41
CA ALA A 2 -2.55 12.04 -6.38
C ALA A 2 -2.08 11.56 -7.76
N GLY A 3 -3.00 11.40 -8.73
CA GLY A 3 -2.62 10.99 -10.09
C GLY A 3 -1.74 12.00 -10.83
N ARG A 4 -1.84 13.30 -10.52
CA ARG A 4 -0.93 14.33 -11.07
C ARG A 4 0.47 14.14 -10.52
N LEU A 5 0.62 14.02 -9.21
CA LEU A 5 1.90 13.78 -8.56
C LEU A 5 2.56 12.48 -9.05
N ALA A 6 1.78 11.40 -9.21
CA ALA A 6 2.29 10.15 -9.75
C ALA A 6 2.90 10.33 -11.17
N ARG A 7 2.23 11.08 -12.06
CA ARG A 7 2.77 11.41 -13.38
C ARG A 7 4.05 12.25 -13.32
N GLU A 8 4.09 13.24 -12.42
CA GLU A 8 5.27 14.08 -12.21
C GLU A 8 6.46 13.24 -11.73
N ILE A 9 6.23 12.28 -10.83
CA ILE A 9 7.24 11.30 -10.39
C ILE A 9 7.74 10.48 -11.58
N LEU A 10 6.85 9.86 -12.35
CA LEU A 10 7.23 9.03 -13.51
C LEU A 10 8.07 9.78 -14.54
N ALA A 11 7.73 11.06 -14.79
CA ALA A 11 8.46 11.93 -15.71
C ALA A 11 9.86 12.30 -15.18
N GLY A 12 10.03 12.40 -13.87
CA GLY A 12 11.30 12.70 -13.21
C GLY A 12 12.23 11.49 -13.00
N LEU A 13 11.73 10.27 -13.16
CA LEU A 13 12.54 9.06 -12.96
C LEU A 13 13.54 8.87 -14.12
N PRO A 14 14.82 8.55 -13.81
CA PRO A 14 15.82 8.27 -14.83
C PRO A 14 15.48 7.02 -15.64
N ALA A 15 16.11 6.88 -16.80
CA ALA A 15 16.10 5.63 -17.55
C ALA A 15 16.95 4.57 -16.80
N GLY A 16 16.37 3.42 -16.51
CA GLY A 16 17.04 2.28 -15.89
C GLY A 16 17.04 2.28 -14.35
N PRO A 17 17.28 1.11 -13.71
CA PRO A 17 17.16 0.96 -12.27
C PRO A 17 18.38 1.53 -11.54
N ARG A 18 18.16 2.55 -10.71
CA ARG A 18 19.12 3.00 -9.66
C ARG A 18 18.68 2.60 -8.26
N ALA A 19 17.37 2.42 -8.07
CA ALA A 19 16.72 2.00 -6.84
C ALA A 19 15.33 1.45 -7.19
N GLU A 20 14.77 0.65 -6.28
CA GLU A 20 13.35 0.30 -6.33
C GLU A 20 12.52 1.50 -5.84
N VAL A 21 11.46 1.84 -6.59
CA VAL A 21 10.60 2.97 -6.27
C VAL A 21 9.22 2.43 -5.90
N LEU A 22 8.75 2.78 -4.72
CA LEU A 22 7.44 2.36 -4.19
C LEU A 22 6.61 3.60 -3.85
N LEU A 23 5.36 3.63 -4.32
CA LEU A 23 4.38 4.65 -3.93
C LEU A 23 3.36 4.06 -2.97
N LEU A 24 3.11 4.77 -1.86
CA LEU A 24 2.08 4.40 -0.88
C LEU A 24 1.08 5.54 -0.71
N PRO A 25 0.14 5.75 -1.65
CA PRO A 25 -0.86 6.80 -1.53
C PRO A 25 -1.91 6.46 -0.46
N ALA A 26 -2.72 7.45 -0.08
CA ALA A 26 -3.92 7.20 0.73
C ALA A 26 -4.85 6.20 0.02
N PHE A 27 -5.59 5.40 0.81
CA PHE A 27 -6.47 4.35 0.27
C PHE A 27 -7.42 4.84 -0.83
N THR A 28 -8.06 6.00 -0.63
CA THR A 28 -8.99 6.62 -1.59
C THR A 28 -8.34 7.04 -2.91
N ALA A 29 -7.01 7.05 -2.99
CA ALA A 29 -6.24 7.37 -4.17
C ALA A 29 -5.52 6.16 -4.79
N LEU A 30 -5.59 4.98 -4.17
CA LEU A 30 -4.84 3.79 -4.58
C LEU A 30 -5.16 3.40 -6.03
N GLU A 31 -6.45 3.30 -6.38
CA GLU A 31 -6.91 2.97 -7.74
C GLU A 31 -6.49 4.04 -8.76
N THR A 32 -6.59 5.32 -8.40
CA THR A 32 -6.16 6.43 -9.27
C THR A 32 -4.66 6.34 -9.59
N VAL A 33 -3.83 6.03 -8.59
CA VAL A 33 -2.38 5.90 -8.79
C VAL A 33 -2.06 4.61 -9.56
N HIS A 34 -2.74 3.50 -9.26
CA HIS A 34 -2.63 2.24 -10.01
C HIS A 34 -2.80 2.47 -11.51
N GLY A 35 -3.91 3.13 -11.91
CA GLY A 35 -4.17 3.42 -13.31
C GLY A 35 -3.13 4.32 -14.00
N VAL A 36 -2.40 5.14 -13.24
CA VAL A 36 -1.32 5.98 -13.78
C VAL A 36 -0.03 5.20 -14.01
N ILE A 37 0.31 4.25 -13.12
CA ILE A 37 1.63 3.61 -13.12
C ILE A 37 1.64 2.19 -13.72
N ALA A 38 0.46 1.59 -13.97
CA ALA A 38 0.31 0.20 -14.38
C ALA A 38 1.11 -0.20 -15.64
N THR A 39 1.39 0.76 -16.55
CA THR A 39 2.12 0.50 -17.80
C THR A 39 3.59 0.91 -17.79
N ASP A 40 4.06 1.57 -16.72
CA ASP A 40 5.43 2.12 -16.67
C ASP A 40 6.47 1.07 -16.24
N GLY A 41 6.09 0.21 -15.28
CA GLY A 41 6.93 -0.90 -14.79
C GLY A 41 8.15 -0.49 -13.95
N ARG A 42 8.49 0.80 -13.83
CA ARG A 42 9.61 1.28 -12.99
C ARG A 42 9.21 1.57 -11.54
N VAL A 43 7.92 1.54 -11.24
CA VAL A 43 7.36 1.92 -9.93
C VAL A 43 6.38 0.84 -9.45
N SER A 44 6.58 0.39 -8.22
CA SER A 44 5.65 -0.49 -7.50
C SER A 44 4.60 0.33 -6.73
N LEU A 45 3.45 -0.28 -6.48
CA LEU A 45 2.39 0.28 -5.64
C LEU A 45 2.29 -0.46 -4.31
N GLY A 46 2.03 0.28 -3.23
CA GLY A 46 1.71 -0.28 -1.93
C GLY A 46 0.61 0.49 -1.19
N ALA A 47 0.05 -0.12 -0.16
CA ALA A 47 -0.91 0.49 0.75
C ALA A 47 -0.24 0.95 2.06
N GLN A 48 -0.77 2.00 2.68
CA GLN A 48 -0.22 2.56 3.92
C GLN A 48 -0.57 1.76 5.18
N ASN A 49 -1.59 0.90 5.10
CA ASN A 49 -2.08 0.07 6.20
C ASN A 49 -3.02 -1.01 5.65
N CYS A 50 -3.23 -2.08 6.41
CA CYS A 50 -4.32 -3.04 6.20
C CYS A 50 -4.88 -3.53 7.55
N HIS A 51 -6.05 -4.15 7.49
CA HIS A 51 -6.59 -5.02 8.53
C HIS A 51 -6.07 -6.44 8.36
N TRP A 52 -5.92 -7.19 9.46
CA TRP A 52 -5.36 -8.55 9.41
C TRP A 52 -6.41 -9.61 9.05
N GLU A 53 -7.69 -9.36 9.33
CA GLU A 53 -8.77 -10.24 8.88
C GLU A 53 -9.11 -9.99 7.42
N ALA A 54 -9.29 -11.06 6.65
CA ALA A 54 -9.68 -10.98 5.23
C ALA A 54 -11.10 -10.42 5.03
N ALA A 55 -12.02 -10.72 5.95
CA ALA A 55 -13.41 -10.26 5.95
C ALA A 55 -14.00 -10.29 7.36
N GLY A 56 -15.07 -9.53 7.60
CA GLY A 56 -15.80 -9.54 8.86
C GLY A 56 -16.46 -8.20 9.19
N ALA A 57 -16.90 -8.04 10.45
CA ALA A 57 -17.57 -6.83 10.93
C ALA A 57 -16.58 -5.70 11.25
N PHE A 58 -15.84 -5.25 10.24
CA PHE A 58 -14.78 -4.23 10.35
C PHE A 58 -15.08 -3.04 9.43
N THR A 59 -16.23 -2.39 9.62
CA THR A 59 -16.67 -1.25 8.78
C THR A 59 -15.60 -0.17 8.73
N GLY A 60 -15.17 0.19 7.53
CA GLY A 60 -14.16 1.24 7.28
C GLY A 60 -12.72 0.73 7.19
N GLU A 61 -12.47 -0.53 7.53
CA GLU A 61 -11.16 -1.15 7.39
C GLU A 61 -10.95 -1.78 6.00
N ILE A 62 -9.69 -1.92 5.61
CA ILE A 62 -9.27 -2.44 4.30
C ILE A 62 -8.48 -3.73 4.49
N SER A 63 -8.97 -4.84 3.95
CA SER A 63 -8.27 -6.13 4.02
C SER A 63 -7.21 -6.29 2.95
N THR A 64 -6.28 -7.23 3.15
CA THR A 64 -5.26 -7.59 2.15
C THR A 64 -5.89 -8.08 0.85
N ALA A 65 -6.97 -8.86 0.92
CA ALA A 65 -7.72 -9.34 -0.26
C ALA A 65 -8.30 -8.19 -1.11
N MET A 66 -8.75 -7.09 -0.49
CA MET A 66 -9.23 -5.90 -1.23
C MET A 66 -8.10 -5.16 -1.94
N LEU A 67 -6.87 -5.24 -1.41
CA LEU A 67 -5.70 -4.55 -1.93
C LEU A 67 -5.00 -5.35 -3.05
N ALA A 68 -5.12 -6.68 -3.04
CA ALA A 68 -4.45 -7.60 -3.97
C ALA A 68 -4.57 -7.23 -5.46
N PRO A 69 -5.74 -6.77 -5.98
CA PRO A 69 -5.85 -6.39 -7.38
C PRO A 69 -5.09 -5.13 -7.76
N LEU A 70 -4.72 -4.30 -6.78
CA LEU A 70 -4.19 -2.95 -7.00
C LEU A 70 -2.71 -2.82 -6.64
N CYS A 71 -2.23 -3.49 -5.59
CA CYS A 71 -0.87 -3.30 -5.07
C CYS A 71 -0.24 -4.58 -4.52
N GLN A 72 1.08 -4.55 -4.31
CA GLN A 72 1.87 -5.74 -3.91
C GLN A 72 2.60 -5.55 -2.58
N TYR A 73 2.51 -4.36 -1.98
CA TYR A 73 3.21 -3.98 -0.76
C TYR A 73 2.21 -3.39 0.23
N VAL A 74 2.44 -3.62 1.53
CA VAL A 74 1.70 -2.94 2.60
C VAL A 74 2.69 -2.48 3.67
N LEU A 75 2.61 -1.21 4.04
CA LEU A 75 3.31 -0.69 5.21
C LEU A 75 2.58 -1.13 6.48
N VAL A 76 3.31 -1.76 7.39
CA VAL A 76 2.79 -2.22 8.69
C VAL A 76 3.68 -1.69 9.82
N GLY A 77 3.06 -1.26 10.92
CA GLY A 77 3.78 -0.82 12.12
C GLY A 77 4.47 0.54 12.02
N HIS A 78 3.98 1.44 11.16
CA HIS A 78 4.45 2.84 11.09
C HIS A 78 4.34 3.52 12.47
N SER A 79 5.31 4.37 12.81
CA SER A 79 5.38 5.03 14.13
C SER A 79 4.11 5.84 14.44
N GLU A 80 3.56 6.55 13.46
CA GLU A 80 2.30 7.28 13.61
C GLU A 80 1.15 6.36 13.99
N ARG A 81 1.09 5.14 13.44
CA ARG A 81 0.02 4.20 13.78
C ARG A 81 0.15 3.63 15.18
N ARG A 82 1.38 3.42 15.62
CA ARG A 82 1.68 3.00 16.99
C ARG A 82 1.32 4.11 18.00
N GLN A 83 1.67 5.35 17.69
CA GLN A 83 1.48 6.49 18.59
C GLN A 83 0.03 7.01 18.61
N LEU A 84 -0.63 7.12 17.46
CA LEU A 84 -1.95 7.74 17.32
C LEU A 84 -3.11 6.74 17.38
N PHE A 85 -2.90 5.50 16.91
CA PHE A 85 -3.94 4.47 16.82
C PHE A 85 -3.68 3.27 17.74
N GLY A 86 -2.62 3.29 18.55
CA GLY A 86 -2.35 2.28 19.56
C GLY A 86 -1.96 0.91 19.00
N GLU A 87 -1.34 0.85 17.82
CA GLU A 87 -0.88 -0.42 17.26
C GLU A 87 0.25 -1.04 18.09
N THR A 88 -0.06 -2.16 18.73
CA THR A 88 0.90 -2.97 19.49
C THR A 88 1.70 -3.90 18.59
N ASP A 89 2.79 -4.46 19.09
CA ASP A 89 3.57 -5.47 18.34
C ASP A 89 2.74 -6.71 17.99
N GLU A 90 1.79 -7.09 18.85
CA GLU A 90 0.85 -8.17 18.56
C GLU A 90 -0.06 -7.83 17.36
N LEU A 91 -0.57 -6.60 17.28
CA LEU A 91 -1.36 -6.16 16.13
C LEU A 91 -0.53 -6.08 14.85
N VAL A 92 0.71 -5.57 14.94
CA VAL A 92 1.62 -5.52 13.79
C VAL A 92 1.99 -6.93 13.32
N ARG A 93 2.21 -7.88 14.25
CA ARG A 93 2.46 -9.29 13.92
C ARG A 93 1.30 -9.89 13.12
N ARG A 94 0.06 -9.69 13.54
CA ARG A 94 -1.12 -10.18 12.80
C ARG A 94 -1.20 -9.61 11.39
N LYS A 95 -0.95 -8.30 11.24
CA LYS A 95 -0.92 -7.67 9.90
C LYS A 95 0.20 -8.22 9.03
N LEU A 96 1.39 -8.43 9.60
CA LEU A 96 2.52 -9.03 8.90
C LEU A 96 2.17 -10.45 8.44
N GLU A 97 1.52 -11.25 9.29
CA GLU A 97 1.05 -12.60 8.94
C GLU A 97 0.02 -12.55 7.80
N ALA A 98 -0.94 -11.63 7.84
CA ALA A 98 -1.92 -11.44 6.77
C ALA A 98 -1.27 -11.03 5.44
N VAL A 99 -0.25 -10.17 5.47
CA VAL A 99 0.49 -9.75 4.25
C VAL A 99 1.39 -10.86 3.72
N ARG A 100 2.01 -11.67 4.59
CA ARG A 100 2.88 -12.78 4.21
C ARG A 100 2.13 -14.03 3.76
N GLY A 101 0.89 -14.20 4.20
CA GLY A 101 0.05 -15.38 3.95
C GLY A 101 -0.35 -15.58 2.49
N GLY A 102 -0.05 -14.62 1.62
CA GLY A 102 -0.48 -14.61 0.22
C GLY A 102 -1.65 -13.66 0.01
N TRP A 103 -1.69 -13.06 -1.17
CA TRP A 103 -2.71 -12.08 -1.59
C TRP A 103 -3.94 -12.77 -2.23
N ASP A 104 -4.13 -14.07 -1.97
CA ASP A 104 -5.11 -14.94 -2.61
C ASP A 104 -6.51 -14.87 -1.96
#